data_AF-A0A2A3ETY8-F1
#
_entry.id   AF-A0A2A3ETY8-F1
#
_cell.length_a   1.000
_cell.length_b   1.000
_cell.length_c   1.000
_cell.angle_alpha   90.00
_cell.angle_beta   90.00
_cell.angle_gamma   90.00
#
_symmetry.space_group_name_H-M   'P 1'
#
loop_
_entity.id
_entity.type
_entity.pdbx_description
1 polymer ?
#
loop_
_entity_poly.entity_id
_entity_poly.type
_entity_poly.pdbx_seq_one_letter_code
_entity_poly.pdbx_strand_id
1 'polypeptide(L)'
;MLIAIWTLSFTLLLPPLLGFWGTLGLEPSTFSCTILKKNGSSPKKFLFVLGFIVPCVVISVSYFCIYWRVRKSRKNLEAHAGPTRRKAGGFQRREDSRVTRLMLTIFLCFLLCFMPLMLVNVIDDKIKIPILHVIASVLAWASSVINPFIYAGTNKLYREAYKQILCPVSAKIPTTGPKPTHSHSSKVSSPQAT
;
A
#
# COMPACT_ATOMS: atom_id res chain seq x y z
N MET A 1 -12.89 4.19 -7.61
CA MET A 1 -11.43 4.19 -7.39
C MET A 1 -10.76 2.90 -7.89
N LEU A 2 -11.12 1.71 -7.36
CA LEU A 2 -10.49 0.44 -7.81
C LEU A 2 -10.70 0.14 -9.30
N ILE A 3 -11.91 0.34 -9.82
CA ILE A 3 -12.21 0.17 -11.26
C ILE A 3 -11.30 1.06 -12.11
N ALA A 4 -11.06 2.31 -11.69
CA ALA A 4 -10.16 3.22 -12.40
C ALA A 4 -8.70 2.72 -12.41
N ILE A 5 -8.22 2.14 -11.30
CA ILE A 5 -6.87 1.58 -11.22
C ILE A 5 -6.71 0.36 -12.13
N TRP A 6 -7.70 -0.53 -12.14
CA TRP A 6 -7.69 -1.72 -13.00
C TRP A 6 -7.79 -1.34 -14.48
N THR A 7 -8.76 -0.50 -14.83
CA THR A 7 -8.94 -0.02 -16.21
C THR A 7 -7.67 0.67 -16.71
N LEU A 8 -7.10 1.60 -15.94
CA LEU A 8 -5.82 2.24 -16.29
C LEU A 8 -4.70 1.23 -16.50
N SER A 9 -4.53 0.26 -15.59
CA SER A 9 -3.49 -0.77 -15.70
C SER A 9 -3.64 -1.60 -16.98
N PHE A 10 -4.86 -2.03 -17.31
CA PHE A 10 -5.12 -2.78 -18.54
C PHE A 10 -4.90 -1.92 -19.78
N THR A 11 -5.38 -0.67 -19.78
CA THR A 11 -5.18 0.26 -20.90
C THR A 11 -3.71 0.53 -21.15
N LEU A 12 -2.89 0.65 -20.11
CA LEU A 12 -1.43 0.83 -20.25
C LEU A 12 -0.73 -0.40 -20.84
N LEU A 13 -1.25 -1.61 -20.62
CA LEU A 13 -0.69 -2.85 -21.19
C LEU A 13 -1.23 -3.22 -22.57
N LEU A 14 -2.34 -2.62 -22.99
CA LEU A 14 -2.98 -2.88 -24.27
C LEU A 14 -2.08 -2.56 -25.49
N PRO A 15 -1.28 -1.46 -25.50
CA PRO A 15 -0.31 -1.17 -26.55
C PRO A 15 0.72 -2.26 -26.88
N PRO A 16 1.50 -2.76 -25.90
CA PRO A 16 2.43 -3.84 -26.16
C PRO A 16 1.74 -5.19 -26.42
N LEU A 17 0.50 -5.37 -25.93
CA LEU A 17 -0.29 -6.59 -26.16
C LEU A 17 -0.80 -6.69 -27.60
N LEU A 18 -1.32 -5.59 -28.16
CA LEU A 18 -1.77 -5.51 -29.55
C LEU A 18 -0.61 -5.27 -30.54
N GLY A 19 0.59 -5.03 -30.03
CA GLY A 19 1.80 -4.90 -30.84
C GLY A 19 1.89 -3.60 -31.64
N PHE A 20 1.06 -2.59 -31.35
CA PHE A 20 1.16 -1.28 -32.02
C PHE A 20 2.26 -0.39 -31.43
N TRP A 21 2.57 -0.55 -30.14
CA TRP A 21 3.66 0.17 -29.48
C TRP A 21 4.40 -0.73 -28.51
N GLY A 22 5.57 -1.23 -28.95
CA GLY A 22 6.27 -2.35 -28.30
C GLY A 22 5.58 -3.69 -28.55
N THR A 23 6.23 -4.78 -28.15
CA THR A 23 5.67 -6.15 -28.24
C THR A 23 6.01 -6.92 -26.99
N LEU A 24 5.09 -7.75 -26.49
CA LEU A 24 5.43 -8.73 -25.47
C LEU A 24 6.20 -9.89 -26.09
N GLY A 25 7.34 -10.24 -25.52
CA GLY A 25 8.18 -11.33 -26.03
C GLY A 25 9.26 -11.76 -25.06
N LEU A 26 9.93 -12.86 -25.39
CA LEU A 26 11.05 -13.38 -24.61
C LEU A 26 12.31 -12.54 -24.92
N GLU A 27 12.97 -12.03 -23.88
CA GLU A 27 14.30 -11.45 -23.98
C GLU A 27 15.34 -12.56 -23.73
N PRO A 28 16.10 -13.00 -24.75
CA PRO A 28 16.99 -14.16 -24.64
C PRO A 28 18.13 -13.95 -23.62
N SER A 29 18.61 -12.72 -23.48
CA SER A 29 19.72 -12.40 -22.57
C SER A 29 19.36 -12.58 -21.10
N THR A 30 18.09 -12.36 -20.73
CA THR A 30 17.62 -12.43 -19.34
C THR A 30 16.67 -13.60 -19.10
N PHE A 31 16.42 -14.44 -20.12
CA PHE A 31 15.46 -15.56 -20.09
C PHE A 31 14.10 -15.18 -19.48
N SER A 32 13.62 -13.97 -19.78
CA SER A 32 12.41 -13.40 -19.17
C SER A 32 11.48 -12.83 -20.23
N CYS A 33 10.17 -13.01 -20.05
CA CYS A 33 9.17 -12.35 -20.90
C CYS A 33 9.02 -10.88 -20.48
N THR A 34 9.22 -9.96 -21.41
CA THR A 34 9.19 -8.51 -21.18
C THR A 34 8.69 -7.76 -22.42
N ILE A 35 8.61 -6.44 -22.32
CA ILE A 35 8.16 -5.56 -23.41
C ILE A 35 9.34 -5.21 -24.32
N LEU A 36 9.47 -5.87 -25.47
CA LEU A 36 10.52 -5.61 -26.44
C LEU A 36 10.28 -4.31 -27.24
N LYS A 37 11.35 -3.78 -27.84
CA LYS A 37 11.29 -2.63 -28.75
C LYS A 37 10.70 -3.07 -30.09
N LYS A 38 9.78 -2.28 -30.64
CA LYS A 38 9.27 -2.41 -32.01
C LYS A 38 9.55 -1.12 -32.76
N ASN A 39 10.18 -1.22 -33.94
CA ASN A 39 10.59 -0.06 -34.77
C ASN A 39 11.40 0.99 -33.99
N GLY A 40 12.33 0.54 -33.13
CA GLY A 40 13.19 1.42 -32.33
C GLY A 40 12.52 2.08 -31.11
N SER A 41 11.21 1.89 -30.91
CA SER A 41 10.46 2.47 -29.77
C SER A 41 9.91 1.38 -28.84
N SER A 42 9.78 1.69 -27.55
CA SER A 42 9.15 0.80 -26.56
C SER A 42 8.41 1.63 -25.51
N PRO A 43 7.21 1.23 -25.09
CA PRO A 43 6.48 1.91 -24.03
C PRO A 43 7.11 1.67 -22.64
N LYS A 44 8.16 0.83 -22.50
CA LYS A 44 8.83 0.54 -21.22
C LYS A 44 9.14 1.81 -20.40
N LYS A 45 9.74 2.83 -21.01
CA LYS A 45 10.10 4.10 -20.32
C LYS A 45 8.85 4.92 -19.95
N PHE A 46 7.83 4.91 -20.78
CA PHE A 46 6.56 5.58 -20.50
C PHE A 46 5.82 4.91 -19.33
N LEU A 47 5.72 3.58 -19.36
CA LEU A 47 5.16 2.77 -18.28
C LEU A 47 5.94 2.91 -16.98
N PHE A 48 7.27 3.06 -17.07
CA PHE A 48 8.11 3.38 -15.93
C PHE A 48 7.72 4.70 -15.27
N VAL A 49 7.61 5.77 -16.06
CA VAL A 49 7.28 7.10 -15.52
C VAL A 49 5.88 7.10 -14.91
N LEU A 50 4.87 6.63 -15.63
CA LEU A 50 3.49 6.66 -15.16
C LEU A 50 3.18 5.62 -14.08
N GLY A 51 3.73 4.41 -14.21
CA GLY A 51 3.45 3.29 -13.30
C GLY A 51 4.31 3.27 -12.04
N PHE A 52 5.41 4.03 -12.00
CA PHE A 52 6.30 4.05 -10.84
C PHE A 52 6.67 5.46 -10.39
N ILE A 53 7.30 6.29 -11.23
CA ILE A 53 7.81 7.61 -10.80
C ILE A 53 6.68 8.51 -10.30
N VAL A 54 5.60 8.64 -11.08
CA VAL A 54 4.45 9.48 -10.69
C VAL A 54 3.84 9.00 -9.37
N PRO A 55 3.46 7.72 -9.18
CA PRO A 55 3.03 7.19 -7.90
C PRO A 55 4.01 7.45 -6.75
N CYS A 56 5.31 7.26 -6.98
CA CYS A 56 6.33 7.48 -5.95
C CYS A 56 6.40 8.94 -5.50
N VAL A 57 6.33 9.89 -6.44
CA VAL A 57 6.29 11.33 -6.12
C VAL A 57 5.03 11.67 -5.35
N VAL A 58 3.86 11.22 -5.83
CA VAL A 58 2.57 11.48 -5.17
C VAL A 58 2.56 10.94 -3.74
N ILE A 59 3.02 9.70 -3.53
CA ILE A 59 3.09 9.07 -2.21
C ILE A 59 4.08 9.82 -1.30
N SER A 60 5.26 10.18 -1.81
CA SER A 60 6.28 10.89 -1.03
C SER A 60 5.80 12.26 -0.58
N VAL A 61 5.22 13.06 -1.48
CA VAL A 61 4.63 14.36 -1.16
C VAL A 61 3.50 14.21 -0.16
N SER A 62 2.63 13.21 -0.34
CA SER A 62 1.52 12.95 0.58
C SER A 62 2.02 12.66 2.00
N TYR A 63 3.02 11.78 2.15
CA TYR A 63 3.60 11.49 3.47
C TYR A 63 4.33 12.67 4.08
N PHE A 64 5.02 13.47 3.26
CA PHE A 64 5.65 14.70 3.73
C PHE A 64 4.61 15.69 4.28
N CYS A 65 3.51 15.90 3.55
CA CYS A 65 2.39 16.71 4.01
C CYS A 65 1.73 16.15 5.28
N ILE A 66 1.54 14.83 5.38
CA ILE A 66 1.03 14.16 6.58
C ILE A 66 1.97 14.44 7.76
N TYR A 67 3.27 14.22 7.59
CA TYR A 67 4.28 14.46 8.62
C TYR A 67 4.24 15.91 9.13
N TRP A 68 4.21 16.88 8.21
CA TRP A 68 4.11 18.30 8.55
C TRP A 68 2.81 18.66 9.26
N ARG A 69 1.66 18.18 8.75
CA ARG A 69 0.35 18.43 9.39
C ARG A 69 0.29 17.82 10.77
N VAL A 70 0.82 16.62 10.98
CA VAL A 70 0.91 15.98 12.28
C VAL A 70 1.81 16.77 13.22
N ARG A 71 2.99 17.21 12.76
CA ARG A 71 3.91 18.03 13.57
C ARG A 71 3.28 19.37 13.98
N LYS A 72 2.58 20.05 13.07
CA LYS A 72 1.85 21.30 13.35
C LYS A 72 0.72 21.07 14.35
N SER A 73 -0.07 20.02 14.15
CA SER A 73 -1.17 19.64 15.07
C SER A 73 -0.66 19.39 16.49
N ARG A 74 0.48 18.69 16.66
CA ARG A 74 1.09 18.45 17.97
C ARG A 74 1.45 19.75 18.70
N LYS A 75 2.11 20.69 18.01
CA LYS A 75 2.46 22.01 18.58
C LYS A 75 1.22 22.78 19.04
N ASN A 76 0.16 22.77 18.24
CA ASN A 76 -1.09 23.45 18.58
C ASN A 76 -1.80 22.82 19.81
N LEU A 77 -1.78 21.49 19.91
CA LEU A 77 -2.31 20.74 21.06
C LEU A 77 -1.49 20.94 22.34
N GLU A 78 -0.17 21.12 22.23
CA GLU A 78 0.68 21.46 23.37
C GLU A 78 0.36 22.86 23.91
N ALA A 79 0.01 23.79 23.02
CA ALA A 79 -0.36 25.16 23.38
C ALA A 79 -1.78 25.34 23.94
N HIS A 80 -2.74 24.45 23.64
CA HIS A 80 -4.18 24.71 23.94
C HIS A 80 -4.99 23.56 24.58
N ALA A 81 -4.39 22.40 24.92
CA ALA A 81 -5.19 21.22 25.33
C ALA A 81 -5.15 20.87 26.82
N GLY A 82 -6.34 20.76 27.44
CA GLY A 82 -6.56 20.19 28.77
C GLY A 82 -6.50 18.63 28.82
N PRO A 83 -6.44 18.02 30.02
CA PRO A 83 -6.07 16.60 30.22
C PRO A 83 -7.01 15.58 29.57
N THR A 84 -8.31 15.87 29.54
CA THR A 84 -9.37 14.97 29.05
C THR A 84 -9.40 14.85 27.53
N ARG A 85 -9.22 15.96 26.79
CA ARG A 85 -9.19 15.97 25.32
C ARG A 85 -7.95 15.28 24.73
N ARG A 86 -6.84 15.24 25.50
CA ARG A 86 -5.61 14.50 25.17
C ARG A 86 -5.79 12.98 25.16
N LYS A 87 -6.63 12.42 26.05
CA LYS A 87 -6.84 10.96 26.15
C LYS A 87 -7.69 10.40 25.01
N ALA A 88 -8.83 11.03 24.68
CA ALA A 88 -9.75 10.54 23.64
C ALA A 88 -9.12 10.58 22.23
N GLY A 89 -8.47 11.68 21.85
CA GLY A 89 -7.77 11.79 20.56
C GLY A 89 -6.49 10.94 20.47
N GLY A 90 -5.94 10.51 21.61
CA GLY A 90 -4.71 9.72 21.67
C GLY A 90 -4.86 8.31 21.11
N PHE A 91 -6.03 7.66 21.30
CA PHE A 91 -6.26 6.29 20.81
C PHE A 91 -6.38 6.26 19.28
N GLN A 92 -7.29 7.06 18.71
CA GLN A 92 -7.50 7.11 17.26
C GLN A 92 -6.24 7.54 16.51
N ARG A 93 -5.50 8.52 17.04
CA ARG A 93 -4.22 8.96 16.46
C ARG A 93 -3.14 7.87 16.48
N ARG A 94 -3.12 6.99 17.49
CA ARG A 94 -2.20 5.84 17.54
C ARG A 94 -2.56 4.81 16.48
N GLU A 95 -3.84 4.56 16.26
CA GLU A 95 -4.34 3.67 15.21
C GLU A 95 -4.02 4.21 13.81
N ASP A 96 -4.34 5.47 13.53
CA ASP A 96 -4.02 6.14 12.27
C ASP A 96 -2.51 6.15 11.99
N SER A 97 -1.70 6.46 13.00
CA SER A 97 -0.23 6.45 12.88
C SER A 97 0.29 5.05 12.58
N ARG A 98 -0.36 4.01 13.11
CA ARG A 98 0.01 2.63 12.86
C ARG A 98 -0.30 2.21 11.43
N VAL A 99 -1.50 2.54 10.93
CA VAL A 99 -1.89 2.28 9.54
C VAL A 99 -0.97 3.04 8.59
N THR A 100 -0.69 4.31 8.88
CA THR A 100 0.26 5.14 8.13
C THR A 100 1.65 4.52 8.10
N ARG A 101 2.17 4.05 9.25
CA ARG A 101 3.47 3.39 9.33
C ARG A 101 3.50 2.09 8.53
N LEU A 102 2.43 1.29 8.58
CA LEU A 102 2.30 0.08 7.78
C LEU A 102 2.39 0.41 6.28
N MET A 103 1.57 1.36 5.81
CA MET A 103 1.58 1.78 4.42
C MET A 103 2.94 2.34 3.98
N LEU A 104 3.63 3.10 4.84
CA LEU A 104 4.98 3.59 4.58
C LEU A 104 6.00 2.44 4.48
N THR A 105 5.94 1.46 5.39
CA THR A 105 6.83 0.28 5.33
C THR A 105 6.63 -0.48 4.02
N ILE A 106 5.39 -0.73 3.60
CA ILE A 106 5.10 -1.41 2.33
C ILE A 106 5.68 -0.62 1.16
N PHE A 107 5.47 0.70 1.13
CA PHE A 107 6.00 1.54 0.07
C PHE A 107 7.53 1.53 0.02
N LEU A 108 8.21 1.63 1.15
CA LEU A 108 9.68 1.58 1.20
C LEU A 108 10.22 0.22 0.76
N CYS A 109 9.59 -0.89 1.19
CA CYS A 109 9.97 -2.22 0.72
C CYS A 109 9.74 -2.37 -0.78
N PHE A 110 8.61 -1.88 -1.31
CA PHE A 110 8.36 -1.86 -2.75
C PHE A 110 9.43 -1.07 -3.50
N LEU A 111 9.81 0.12 -3.01
CA LEU A 111 10.91 0.89 -3.61
C LEU A 111 12.23 0.10 -3.60
N LEU A 112 12.64 -0.45 -2.46
CA LEU A 112 13.89 -1.19 -2.34
C LEU A 112 13.94 -2.41 -3.27
N CYS A 113 12.80 -3.07 -3.48
CA CYS A 113 12.73 -4.25 -4.33
C CYS A 113 12.60 -3.93 -5.82
N PHE A 114 11.82 -2.89 -6.17
CA PHE A 114 11.48 -2.59 -7.56
C PHE A 114 12.44 -1.59 -8.20
N MET A 115 12.99 -0.64 -7.43
CA MET A 115 13.90 0.40 -7.93
C MET A 115 15.16 -0.17 -8.61
N PRO A 116 15.81 -1.26 -8.12
CA PRO A 116 16.97 -1.83 -8.79
C PRO A 116 16.67 -2.26 -10.23
N LEU A 117 15.50 -2.89 -10.46
CA LEU A 117 15.06 -3.29 -11.81
C LEU A 117 14.88 -2.06 -12.69
N MET A 118 14.27 -1.00 -12.14
CA MET A 118 14.05 0.23 -12.88
C MET A 118 15.35 0.93 -13.26
N LEU A 119 16.31 0.99 -12.34
CA LEU A 119 17.59 1.64 -12.57
C LEU A 119 18.40 0.91 -13.66
N VAL A 120 18.45 -0.42 -13.56
CA VAL A 120 19.16 -1.26 -14.52
C VAL A 120 18.53 -1.18 -15.92
N ASN A 121 17.20 -1.15 -16.01
CA ASN A 121 16.49 -0.94 -17.28
C ASN A 121 16.75 0.44 -17.93
N VAL A 122 17.06 1.47 -17.14
CA VAL A 122 17.34 2.83 -17.67
C VAL A 122 18.81 3.01 -18.03
N ILE A 123 19.73 2.52 -17.18
CA ILE A 123 21.18 2.67 -17.38
C ILE A 123 21.69 1.72 -18.47
N ASP A 124 21.18 0.49 -18.51
CA ASP A 124 21.63 -0.56 -19.40
C ASP A 124 20.54 -1.00 -20.38
N ASP A 125 20.10 -0.05 -21.21
CA ASP A 125 19.12 -0.24 -22.30
C ASP A 125 19.52 -1.31 -23.33
N LYS A 126 20.79 -1.75 -23.33
CA LYS A 126 21.36 -2.74 -24.26
C LYS A 126 21.64 -4.10 -23.59
N ILE A 127 21.30 -4.26 -22.30
CA ILE A 127 21.50 -5.51 -21.54
C ILE A 127 22.95 -6.00 -21.67
N LYS A 128 23.91 -5.11 -21.45
CA LYS A 128 25.34 -5.44 -21.42
C LYS A 128 25.68 -6.38 -20.27
N ILE A 129 24.94 -6.31 -19.16
CA ILE A 129 25.18 -7.13 -17.96
C ILE A 129 23.91 -7.92 -17.61
N PRO A 130 23.63 -9.06 -18.29
CA PRO A 130 22.34 -9.76 -18.15
C PRO A 130 22.07 -10.30 -16.75
N ILE A 131 23.11 -10.73 -16.02
CA ILE A 131 23.00 -11.23 -14.65
C ILE A 131 22.39 -10.18 -13.72
N LEU A 132 22.77 -8.90 -13.89
CA LEU A 132 22.26 -7.81 -13.08
C LEU A 132 20.76 -7.58 -13.33
N HIS A 133 20.32 -7.66 -14.59
CA HIS A 133 18.90 -7.58 -14.96
C HIS A 133 18.10 -8.74 -14.37
N VAL A 134 18.64 -9.96 -14.37
CA VAL A 134 17.98 -11.13 -13.78
C VAL A 134 17.83 -10.96 -12.27
N ILE A 135 18.90 -10.63 -11.55
CA ILE A 135 18.86 -10.40 -10.09
C ILE A 135 17.84 -9.31 -9.75
N ALA A 136 17.89 -8.19 -10.48
CA ALA A 136 16.97 -7.08 -10.26
C ALA A 136 15.51 -7.47 -10.56
N SER A 137 15.27 -8.30 -11.57
CA SER A 137 13.93 -8.81 -11.90
C SER A 137 13.39 -9.74 -10.81
N VAL A 138 14.22 -10.66 -10.31
CA VAL A 138 13.87 -11.55 -9.20
C VAL A 138 13.54 -10.74 -7.95
N LEU A 139 14.34 -9.73 -7.64
CA LEU A 139 14.10 -8.85 -6.50
C LEU A 139 12.77 -8.07 -6.64
N ALA A 140 12.45 -7.59 -7.85
CA ALA A 140 11.18 -6.95 -8.12
C ALA A 140 10.00 -7.91 -7.92
N TRP A 141 10.11 -9.18 -8.33
CA TRP A 141 9.09 -10.19 -8.07
C TRP A 141 8.95 -10.53 -6.58
N ALA A 142 10.04 -10.53 -5.84
CA ALA A 142 10.04 -10.75 -4.39
C ALA A 142 9.22 -9.69 -3.63
N SER A 143 9.04 -8.48 -4.20
CA SER A 143 8.20 -7.43 -3.59
C SER A 143 6.77 -7.90 -3.32
N SER A 144 6.21 -8.77 -4.18
CA SER A 144 4.88 -9.35 -3.99
C SER A 144 4.82 -10.29 -2.78
N VAL A 145 5.91 -11.02 -2.53
CA VAL A 145 6.02 -12.05 -1.48
C VAL A 145 6.27 -11.42 -0.12
N ILE A 146 6.96 -10.26 -0.06
CA ILE A 146 7.31 -9.57 1.18
C ILE A 146 6.07 -9.01 1.90
N ASN A 147 5.02 -8.62 1.16
CA ASN A 147 3.84 -7.93 1.72
C ASN A 147 3.15 -8.71 2.87
N PRO A 148 2.79 -10.01 2.73
CA PRO A 148 2.31 -10.83 3.84
C PRO A 148 3.17 -10.80 5.11
N PHE A 149 4.50 -10.85 4.98
CA PHE A 149 5.41 -10.80 6.13
C PHE A 149 5.40 -9.43 6.80
N ILE A 150 5.31 -8.35 6.03
CA ILE A 150 5.12 -7.00 6.57
C ILE A 150 3.82 -6.93 7.37
N TYR A 151 2.71 -7.42 6.82
CA TYR A 151 1.41 -7.42 7.51
C TYR A 151 1.48 -8.21 8.83
N ALA A 152 2.07 -9.40 8.80
CA ALA A 152 2.26 -10.25 9.98
C ALA A 152 3.12 -9.57 11.07
N GLY A 153 4.21 -8.91 10.69
CA GLY A 153 5.16 -8.30 11.62
C GLY A 153 4.69 -6.97 12.22
N THR A 154 3.92 -6.18 11.47
CA THR A 154 3.67 -4.77 11.83
C THR A 154 2.24 -4.50 12.32
N ASN A 155 1.26 -5.33 11.96
CA ASN A 155 -0.14 -5.13 12.31
C ASN A 155 -0.74 -6.30 13.13
N LYS A 156 -1.18 -5.97 14.34
CA LYS A 156 -1.71 -6.91 15.35
C LYS A 156 -3.04 -7.47 14.86
N LEU A 157 -3.87 -6.66 14.19
CA LEU A 157 -5.15 -7.13 13.65
C LEU A 157 -4.93 -8.23 12.61
N TYR A 158 -4.03 -7.99 11.64
CA TYR A 158 -3.66 -9.01 10.65
C TYR A 158 -3.02 -10.23 11.29
N ARG A 159 -2.15 -10.05 12.29
CA ARG A 159 -1.54 -11.16 13.01
C ARG A 159 -2.56 -12.03 13.76
N GLU A 160 -3.54 -11.42 14.43
CA GLU A 160 -4.59 -12.20 15.10
C GLU A 160 -5.47 -12.94 14.07
N ALA A 161 -5.77 -12.34 12.92
CA ALA A 161 -6.44 -13.04 11.82
C ALA A 161 -5.59 -14.21 11.27
N TYR A 162 -4.28 -14.02 11.08
CA TYR A 162 -3.38 -15.08 10.64
C TYR A 162 -3.30 -16.22 11.65
N LYS A 163 -3.28 -15.92 12.96
CA LYS A 163 -3.33 -16.95 14.00
C LYS A 163 -4.64 -17.75 13.98
N GLN A 164 -5.78 -17.09 13.74
CA GLN A 164 -7.07 -17.79 13.64
C GLN A 164 -7.10 -18.76 12.45
N ILE A 165 -6.48 -18.39 11.33
CA ILE A 165 -6.41 -19.23 10.13
C ILE A 165 -5.38 -20.36 10.29
N LEU A 166 -4.18 -20.07 10.81
CA LEU A 166 -3.06 -21.01 10.90
C LEU A 166 -3.09 -21.90 12.15
N CYS A 167 -3.79 -21.47 13.21
CA CYS A 167 -3.96 -22.24 14.45
C CYS A 167 -5.43 -22.20 14.91
N PRO A 168 -6.32 -22.97 14.24
CA PRO A 168 -7.75 -22.99 14.56
C PRO A 168 -8.07 -23.47 15.99
N VAL A 169 -7.15 -24.23 16.60
CA VAL A 169 -7.36 -24.98 17.85
C VAL A 169 -7.38 -24.09 19.11
N SER A 170 -7.03 -22.79 19.01
CA SER A 170 -7.09 -21.87 20.16
C SER A 170 -8.24 -20.86 20.13
N ALA A 171 -9.14 -20.94 19.14
CA ALA A 171 -10.34 -20.11 19.11
C ALA A 171 -11.42 -20.64 20.07
N LYS A 172 -11.20 -20.49 21.38
CA LYS A 172 -12.35 -20.33 22.28
C LYS A 172 -13.07 -19.07 21.81
N ILE A 173 -14.26 -19.25 21.27
CA ILE A 173 -15.19 -18.20 20.84
C ILE A 173 -15.28 -17.14 21.95
N PRO A 174 -14.80 -15.90 21.74
CA PRO A 174 -15.25 -14.78 22.55
C PRO A 174 -16.63 -14.41 22.01
N THR A 175 -17.67 -14.86 22.70
CA THR A 175 -19.03 -14.31 22.59
C THR A 175 -18.98 -12.83 22.97
N THR A 176 -18.53 -11.99 22.04
CA THR A 176 -18.79 -10.55 22.12
C THR A 176 -20.18 -10.35 21.52
N GLY A 177 -21.19 -10.47 22.39
CA GLY A 177 -22.54 -10.03 22.07
C GLY A 177 -22.53 -8.55 21.63
N PRO A 178 -23.56 -8.11 20.89
CA PRO A 178 -23.66 -6.72 20.47
C PRO A 178 -23.59 -5.80 21.70
N LYS A 179 -22.69 -4.81 21.67
CA LYS A 179 -22.69 -3.71 22.64
C LYS A 179 -24.11 -3.11 22.70
N PRO A 180 -24.71 -2.92 23.89
CA PRO A 180 -25.96 -2.19 23.99
C PRO A 180 -25.72 -0.75 23.54
N THR A 181 -26.42 -0.36 22.48
CA THR A 181 -26.59 1.03 22.08
C THR A 181 -27.20 1.77 23.27
N HIS A 182 -26.51 2.80 23.77
CA HIS A 182 -27.09 3.74 24.72
C HIS A 182 -28.33 4.38 24.08
N SER A 183 -29.53 3.87 24.41
CA SER A 183 -30.77 4.55 24.13
C SER A 183 -31.05 5.54 25.24
N HIS A 184 -31.19 6.81 24.84
CA HIS A 184 -31.67 7.89 25.66
C HIS A 184 -32.99 7.50 26.35
N SER A 185 -33.00 7.56 27.68
CA SER A 185 -34.22 7.49 28.49
C SER A 185 -35.07 8.73 28.18
N SER A 186 -36.14 8.54 27.41
CA SER A 186 -37.26 9.48 27.35
C SER A 186 -38.29 8.98 28.36
N LYS A 187 -38.37 9.63 29.52
CA LYS A 187 -39.48 9.43 30.46
C LYS A 187 -40.76 9.95 29.81
N VAL A 188 -41.62 9.05 29.35
CA VAL A 188 -43.03 9.34 29.08
C VAL A 188 -43.80 8.99 30.35
N SER A 189 -44.29 10.02 31.03
CA SER A 189 -45.26 9.92 32.12
C SER A 189 -46.67 9.89 31.54
N SER A 190 -47.42 8.84 31.84
CA SER A 190 -48.88 8.75 31.62
C SER A 190 -49.56 8.44 32.98
N PRO A 191 -50.90 8.50 33.11
CA PRO A 191 -51.58 9.53 33.88
C PRO A 191 -52.13 8.98 35.22
N GLN A 192 -52.24 9.84 36.23
CA GLN A 192 -53.03 9.54 37.42
C GLN A 192 -54.47 10.01 37.20
N ALA A 193 -55.38 9.05 37.20
CA ALA A 193 -56.81 9.26 37.33
C ALA A 193 -57.16 9.46 38.81
N THR A 194 -57.87 10.56 39.09
CA THR A 194 -58.89 10.71 40.13
C THR A 194 -59.71 11.95 39.77
#